data_AF-A0A7G2C197-F1
#
_entry.id   AF-A0A7G2C197-F1
#
_cell.length_a   1.000
_cell.length_b   1.000
_cell.length_c   1.000
_cell.angle_alpha   90.00
_cell.angle_beta   90.00
_cell.angle_gamma   90.00
#
_symmetry.space_group_name_H-M   'P 1'
#
loop_
_entity.id
_entity.type
_entity.pdbx_description
1 polymer ?
#
loop_
_entity_poly.entity_id
_entity_poly.type
_entity_poly.pdbx_seq_one_letter_code
_entity_poly.pdbx_strand_id
1 'polypeptide(L)' 'MSNARNVDKLIYKEDFNYEGRVRIEKEKDELAASYQTYLSSHPELNAVIQDIVQHLLIQKSDEPLKEISNYVKSRMDV' A
#
# COMPACT_ATOMS: atom_id res chain seq x y z
N MET A 1 -21.68 17.51 36.52
CA MET A 1 -21.88 16.19 35.88
C MET A 1 -21.79 16.36 34.37
N SER A 2 -20.64 16.06 33.78
CA SER A 2 -20.44 16.19 32.32
C SER A 2 -19.27 15.29 31.90
N ASN A 3 -19.48 13.98 31.89
CA ASN A 3 -18.46 13.03 31.40
C ASN A 3 -19.04 11.92 30.51
N ALA A 4 -20.31 12.02 30.10
CA ALA A 4 -20.97 11.01 29.27
C ALA A 4 -20.78 11.24 27.75
N ARG A 5 -20.49 12.48 27.30
CA ARG A 5 -20.49 12.82 25.86
C ARG A 5 -19.18 12.52 25.12
N ASN A 6 -18.14 12.03 25.81
CA ASN A 6 -16.81 11.79 25.21
C ASN A 6 -16.58 10.31 24.88
N VAL A 7 -17.18 9.40 25.65
CA VAL A 7 -17.00 7.95 25.49
C VAL A 7 -17.65 7.44 24.20
N ASP A 8 -18.86 7.89 23.87
CA ASP A 8 -19.56 7.49 22.64
C ASP A 8 -18.82 7.89 21.36
N LYS A 9 -18.08 9.00 21.41
CA LYS A 9 -17.31 9.50 20.26
C LYS A 9 -16.00 8.72 20.04
N LEU A 10 -15.44 8.15 21.11
CA LEU A 10 -14.28 7.27 21.06
C LEU A 10 -14.66 5.87 20.56
N ILE A 11 -15.75 5.30 21.09
CA ILE A 11 -16.30 4.00 20.66
C ILE A 11 -16.65 4.03 19.16
N TYR A 12 -17.33 5.08 18.69
CA TYR A 12 -17.69 5.21 17.27
C TYR A 12 -16.49 5.32 16.32
N LYS A 13 -15.35 5.85 16.80
CA LYS A 13 -14.13 5.99 16.00
C LYS A 13 -13.34 4.68 15.91
N GLU A 14 -13.46 3.82 16.92
CA GLU A 14 -12.86 2.49 16.95
C GLU A 14 -13.62 1.49 16.07
N ASP A 15 -14.96 1.52 16.09
CA ASP A 15 -15.80 0.64 15.26
C ASP A 15 -15.60 0.86 13.75
N PHE A 16 -15.38 2.12 13.33
CA PHE A 16 -15.06 2.44 11.92
C PHE A 16 -13.72 1.84 11.47
N ASN A 17 -12.79 1.59 12.39
CA ASN A 17 -11.49 1.00 12.11
C ASN A 17 -11.54 -0.53 12.17
N TYR A 18 -12.31 -1.11 13.09
CA TYR A 18 -12.43 -2.56 13.23
C TYR A 18 -13.15 -3.20 12.02
N GLU A 19 -14.32 -2.70 11.63
CA GLU A 19 -15.06 -3.17 10.45
C GLU A 19 -14.24 -2.99 9.15
N GLY A 20 -13.46 -1.91 9.06
CA GLY A 20 -12.52 -1.68 7.96
C GLY A 20 -11.40 -2.72 7.93
N ARG A 21 -10.76 -2.96 9.08
CA ARG A 21 -9.69 -3.95 9.22
C ARG A 21 -10.16 -5.37 8.95
N VAL A 22 -11.29 -5.79 9.49
CA VAL A 22 -11.84 -7.15 9.29
C VAL A 22 -12.17 -7.38 7.81
N ARG A 23 -12.72 -6.39 7.13
CA ARG A 23 -12.96 -6.45 5.69
C ARG A 23 -11.66 -6.55 4.89
N ILE A 24 -10.66 -5.73 5.20
CA ILE A 24 -9.34 -5.81 4.57
C ILE A 24 -8.68 -7.18 4.85
N GLU A 25 -8.74 -7.67 6.08
CA GLU A 25 -8.17 -8.97 6.46
C GLU A 25 -8.87 -10.13 5.74
N LYS A 26 -10.19 -10.05 5.56
CA LYS A 26 -10.99 -11.05 4.83
C LYS A 26 -10.70 -11.05 3.33
N GLU A 27 -10.52 -9.88 2.74
CA GLU A 27 -10.28 -9.72 1.29
C GLU A 27 -8.80 -9.82 0.92
N LYS A 28 -7.88 -9.79 1.90
CA LYS A 28 -6.42 -9.78 1.69
C LYS A 28 -5.95 -10.98 0.86
N ASP A 29 -6.44 -12.17 1.18
CA ASP A 29 -5.97 -13.40 0.54
C ASP A 29 -6.50 -13.51 -0.90
N GLU A 30 -7.75 -13.08 -1.13
CA GLU A 30 -8.34 -12.98 -2.48
C GLU A 30 -7.62 -11.92 -3.32
N LEU A 31 -7.32 -10.77 -2.72
CA LEU A 31 -6.57 -9.69 -3.37
C LEU A 31 -5.14 -10.12 -3.70
N ALA A 32 -4.48 -10.82 -2.78
CA ALA A 32 -3.15 -11.39 -3.01
C ALA A 32 -3.16 -12.43 -4.14
N ALA A 33 -4.16 -13.31 -4.18
CA ALA A 33 -4.33 -14.28 -5.26
C ALA A 33 -4.57 -13.60 -6.63
N SER A 34 -5.37 -12.54 -6.64
CA SER A 34 -5.62 -11.71 -7.83
C SER A 34 -4.32 -11.05 -8.34
N TYR A 35 -3.56 -10.41 -7.43
CA TYR A 35 -2.27 -9.81 -7.79
C TYR A 35 -1.26 -10.84 -8.28
N GLN A 36 -1.19 -12.02 -7.64
CA GLN A 36 -0.32 -13.09 -8.10
C GLN A 36 -0.67 -13.56 -9.50
N THR A 37 -1.96 -13.69 -9.79
CA THR A 37 -2.46 -14.05 -11.13
C THR A 37 -2.08 -12.99 -12.15
N TYR A 38 -2.30 -11.71 -11.83
CA TYR A 38 -1.97 -10.59 -12.70
C TYR A 38 -0.47 -10.49 -13.00
N LEU A 39 0.39 -10.63 -11.98
CA LEU A 39 1.84 -10.63 -12.16
C LEU A 39 2.33 -11.84 -12.96
N SER A 40 1.67 -12.99 -12.82
CA SER A 40 2.00 -14.19 -13.60
C SER A 40 1.64 -14.05 -15.08
N SER A 41 0.59 -13.28 -15.41
CA SER A 41 0.19 -13.01 -16.79
C SER A 41 0.96 -11.86 -17.46
N HIS A 42 1.74 -11.08 -16.70
CA HIS A 42 2.50 -9.93 -17.18
C HIS A 42 3.98 -10.01 -16.75
N PRO A 43 4.76 -10.96 -17.30
CA PRO A 43 6.16 -11.18 -16.90
C PRO A 43 7.05 -9.94 -17.12
N GLU A 44 6.71 -9.06 -18.05
CA GLU A 44 7.38 -7.78 -18.29
C GLU A 44 7.33 -6.85 -17.07
N LEU A 45 6.27 -6.93 -16.26
CA LEU A 45 6.14 -6.12 -15.05
C LEU A 45 7.13 -6.55 -13.98
N ASN A 46 7.47 -7.84 -13.91
CA ASN A 46 8.45 -8.34 -12.93
C ASN A 46 9.81 -7.69 -13.14
N ALA A 47 10.25 -7.52 -14.40
CA ALA A 47 11.51 -6.86 -14.71
C ALA A 47 11.49 -5.39 -14.28
N VAL A 48 10.39 -4.67 -14.54
CA VAL A 48 10.23 -3.26 -14.17
C VAL A 48 10.21 -3.09 -12.65
N ILE A 49 9.46 -3.92 -11.94
CA ILE A 49 9.36 -3.90 -10.47
C ILE A 49 10.73 -4.21 -9.86
N GLN A 50 11.42 -5.23 -10.36
CA GLN A 50 12.74 -5.61 -9.86
C GLN A 50 13.74 -4.46 -10.00
N ASP A 51 13.73 -3.75 -11.13
CA ASP A 51 14.61 -2.61 -11.37
C ASP A 51 14.30 -1.43 -10.44
N ILE A 52 13.02 -1.12 -10.20
CA ILE A 52 12.58 -0.11 -9.22
C ILE A 52 13.08 -0.47 -7.82
N VAL A 53 12.88 -1.73 -7.40
CA VAL A 53 13.29 -2.20 -6.07
C VAL A 53 14.81 -2.13 -5.93
N GLN A 54 15.57 -2.54 -6.95
CA GLN A 54 17.03 -2.44 -6.95
C GLN A 54 17.49 -0.99 -6.81
N HIS A 55 16.91 -0.06 -7.59
CA HIS A 55 17.20 1.36 -7.47
C HIS A 55 16.98 1.87 -6.04
N LEU A 56 15.85 1.54 -5.41
CA LEU A 56 15.58 1.96 -4.03
C LEU A 56 16.56 1.39 -3.01
N LEU A 57 16.91 0.11 -3.15
CA LEU A 57 17.86 -0.54 -2.25
C LEU A 57 19.27 0.03 -2.37
N ILE A 58 19.65 0.51 -3.56
CA ILE A 58 20.92 1.20 -3.81
C ILE A 58 20.89 2.61 -3.21
N GLN A 59 19.86 3.40 -3.52
CA GLN A 59 19.77 4.79 -3.07
C GLN A 59 19.54 4.92 -1.57
N LYS A 60 18.82 3.97 -0.95
CA LYS A 60 18.44 3.98 0.47
C LYS A 60 17.86 5.33 0.91
N SER A 61 17.02 5.91 0.05
CA SER A 61 16.41 7.22 0.27
C SER A 61 15.49 7.19 1.49
N ASP A 62 15.54 8.25 2.30
CA ASP A 62 14.59 8.49 3.39
C ASP A 62 13.18 8.81 2.87
N GLU A 63 13.05 9.12 1.57
CA GLU A 63 11.78 9.37 0.86
C GLU A 63 11.57 8.36 -0.29
N PRO A 64 11.37 7.06 -0.01
CA PRO A 64 11.41 6.01 -1.03
C PRO A 64 10.35 6.21 -2.13
N LEU A 65 9.14 6.66 -1.78
CA LEU A 65 8.08 6.87 -2.78
C LEU A 65 8.40 8.00 -3.77
N LYS A 66 9.05 9.06 -3.30
CA LYS A 66 9.49 10.18 -4.14
C LYS A 66 10.61 9.74 -5.07
N GLU A 67 11.51 8.92 -4.55
CA GLU A 67 12.60 8.33 -5.34
C GLU A 67 12.07 7.42 -6.45
N ILE A 68 11.08 6.56 -6.17
CA ILE A 68 10.39 5.77 -7.21
C ILE A 68 9.80 6.70 -8.28
N SER A 69 9.10 7.75 -7.88
CA SER A 69 8.46 8.67 -8.81
C SER A 69 9.47 9.32 -9.75
N ASN A 70 10.59 9.80 -9.20
CA ASN A 70 11.66 10.41 -9.99
C ASN A 70 12.31 9.41 -10.94
N TYR A 71 12.57 8.20 -10.45
CA TYR A 71 13.18 7.12 -11.23
C TYR A 71 12.29 6.62 -12.37
N VAL A 72 10.98 6.55 -12.16
CA VAL A 72 10.04 6.19 -13.23
C VAL A 72 9.97 7.31 -14.27
N LYS A 73 9.88 8.58 -13.86
CA LYS A 73 9.87 9.73 -14.78
C LYS A 73 11.13 9.77 -15.65
N SER A 74 12.31 9.58 -15.06
CA SER A 74 13.57 9.59 -15.80
C SER A 74 13.68 8.47 -16.83
N ARG A 75 12.99 7.33 -16.64
CA ARG A 75 12.92 6.24 -17.62
C ARG A 75 11.86 6.44 -18.70
N MET A 76 10.96 7.40 -18.53
CA MET A 76 9.88 7.69 -19.49
C MET A 76 10.19 8.85 -20.44
N ASP A 77 11.39 9.46 -20.38
CA ASP A 77 11.74 10.68 -21.12
C ASP A 77 10.75 11.85 -20.87
N VAL A 78 10.25 11.98 -19.63
CA VAL A 78 9.37 13.09 -19.17
C VAL A 78 10.03 13.90 -18.08
#